data_AF-A0A9P4UMC6-F1
#
_entry.id   AF-A0A9P4UMC6-F1
#
_cell.length_a   1.000
_cell.length_b   1.000
_cell.length_c   1.000
_cell.angle_alpha   90.00
_cell.angle_beta   90.00
_cell.angle_gamma   90.00
#
_symmetry.space_group_name_H-M   'P 1'
#
loop_
_entity.id
_entity.type
_entity.pdbx_description
1 polymer ?
#
loop_
_entity_poly.entity_id
_entity_poly.type
_entity_poly.pdbx_seq_one_letter_code
_entity_poly.pdbx_strand_id
1 'polypeptide(L)'
;GFIRITNVPFAVTRNEIIAHLGRSARIMNLPPASPYFSVHIMMERMTGKTMDVFVEVADADEARHIVMSSNRRAANLRTPKLGDRVVSMELSTQEEFMGALFSKAKDTTWVGAMPHVEYKSEEVRPGVWTQGFRGFLQPDEINMFVKFATSPLRYPWYACQHVFLNERKLLCEATNVLIKTLAQTLNGGGRACPPQLTHALLQEVVLAAMTCAGFNERQKA
;
A
#
# COMPACT_ATOMS: atom_id res chain seq x y z
N GLY A 1 14.29 2.17 3.64
CA GLY A 1 13.78 1.90 5.00
C GLY A 1 12.30 2.19 5.06
N PHE A 2 11.60 1.72 6.10
CA PHE A 2 10.16 1.97 6.27
C PHE A 2 9.87 2.74 7.57
N ILE A 3 8.89 3.64 7.49
CA ILE A 3 8.35 4.41 8.61
C ILE A 3 6.86 4.11 8.69
N ARG A 4 6.34 3.87 9.89
CA ARG A 4 4.91 3.76 10.16
C ARG A 4 4.43 4.98 10.93
N ILE A 5 3.34 5.58 10.48
CA ILE A 5 2.67 6.71 11.14
C ILE A 5 1.29 6.23 11.58
N THR A 6 1.02 6.33 12.88
CA THR A 6 -0.24 5.87 13.48
C THR A 6 -1.08 7.05 13.95
N ASN A 7 -2.37 6.80 14.22
CA ASN A 7 -3.34 7.81 14.69
C ASN A 7 -3.58 8.97 13.70
N VAL A 8 -3.42 8.73 12.39
CA VAL A 8 -3.63 9.77 11.36
C VAL A 8 -5.11 10.11 11.16
N PRO A 9 -5.45 11.33 10.69
CA PRO A 9 -6.83 11.68 10.34
C PRO A 9 -7.43 10.77 9.27
N PHE A 10 -8.75 10.53 9.31
CA PHE A 10 -9.40 9.70 8.28
C PHE A 10 -9.29 10.28 6.88
N ALA A 11 -9.31 11.61 6.75
CA ALA A 11 -9.20 12.30 5.48
C ALA A 11 -7.75 12.69 5.11
N VAL A 12 -6.75 12.10 5.78
CA VAL A 12 -5.34 12.45 5.52
C VAL A 12 -4.97 12.17 4.06
N THR A 13 -4.27 13.11 3.46
CA THR A 13 -3.82 13.06 2.07
C THR A 13 -2.32 12.73 2.01
N ARG A 14 -1.86 12.20 0.86
CA ARG A 14 -0.42 11.94 0.68
C ARG A 14 0.42 13.20 0.82
N ASN A 15 -0.06 14.35 0.33
CA ASN A 15 0.65 15.62 0.41
C ASN A 15 0.85 16.08 1.86
N GLU A 16 -0.14 15.86 2.73
CA GLU A 16 0.01 16.16 4.17
C GLU A 16 1.07 15.26 4.82
N ILE A 17 1.12 13.97 4.44
CA ILE A 17 2.16 13.05 4.92
C ILE A 17 3.55 13.49 4.45
N ILE A 18 3.70 13.82 3.17
CA ILE A 18 4.97 14.30 2.60
C ILE A 18 5.42 15.59 3.30
N ALA A 19 4.50 16.54 3.49
CA ALA A 19 4.78 17.79 4.19
C ALA A 19 5.17 17.53 5.67
N HIS A 20 4.54 16.56 6.32
CA HIS A 20 4.81 16.19 7.71
C HIS A 20 6.20 15.57 7.91
N LEU A 21 6.67 14.77 6.95
CA LEU A 21 8.03 14.21 6.96
C LEU A 21 9.10 15.29 6.79
N GLY A 22 8.75 16.37 6.08
CA GLY A 22 9.60 17.54 5.88
C GLY A 22 10.45 17.48 4.61
N ARG A 23 10.94 18.64 4.17
CA ARG A 23 11.61 18.82 2.86
C ARG A 23 12.90 18.02 2.68
N SER A 24 13.57 17.64 3.76
CA SER A 24 14.83 16.89 3.73
C SER A 24 14.63 15.39 3.62
N ALA A 25 13.40 14.89 3.78
CA ALA A 25 13.12 13.46 3.75
C ALA A 25 13.32 12.88 2.34
N ARG A 26 14.20 11.90 2.22
CA ARG A 26 14.41 11.16 0.95
C ARG A 26 13.37 10.04 0.82
N ILE A 27 12.18 10.38 0.38
CA ILE A 27 11.09 9.43 0.14
C ILE A 27 11.33 8.75 -1.22
N MET A 28 11.18 7.43 -1.26
CA MET A 28 11.34 6.65 -2.50
C MET A 28 10.17 6.89 -3.45
N ASN A 29 10.41 6.67 -4.74
CA ASN A 29 9.38 6.82 -5.76
C ASN A 29 8.70 5.47 -6.03
N LEU A 30 7.39 5.49 -6.26
CA LEU A 30 6.62 4.31 -6.62
C LEU A 30 5.60 4.65 -7.72
N PRO A 31 5.72 4.06 -8.94
CA PRO A 31 6.78 3.15 -9.41
C PRO A 31 8.20 3.74 -9.37
N PRO A 32 9.27 2.92 -9.41
CA PRO A 32 10.64 3.40 -9.59
C PRO A 32 10.73 4.30 -10.84
N ALA A 33 11.45 5.41 -10.75
CA ALA A 33 11.54 6.46 -11.78
C ALA A 33 10.24 7.22 -12.10
N SER A 34 9.14 7.01 -11.35
CA SER A 34 7.95 7.87 -11.43
C SER A 34 8.11 9.13 -10.56
N PRO A 35 7.32 10.19 -10.77
CA PRO A 35 7.34 11.38 -9.90
C PRO A 35 6.61 11.18 -8.56
N TYR A 36 6.02 10.00 -8.32
CA TYR A 36 5.11 9.77 -7.20
C TYR A 36 5.84 9.15 -6.02
N PHE A 37 5.65 9.72 -4.83
CA PHE A 37 6.26 9.22 -3.61
C PHE A 37 5.56 7.98 -3.05
N SER A 38 6.36 7.09 -2.48
CA SER A 38 5.96 5.83 -1.86
C SER A 38 5.32 6.07 -0.48
N VAL A 39 4.08 6.59 -0.50
CA VAL A 39 3.23 6.82 0.68
C VAL A 39 1.98 5.95 0.61
N HIS A 40 1.83 5.05 1.59
CA HIS A 40 0.81 4.00 1.62
C HIS A 40 -0.16 4.22 2.77
N ILE A 41 -1.31 4.81 2.46
CA ILE A 41 -2.37 5.06 3.43
C ILE A 41 -3.22 3.78 3.54
N MET A 42 -3.09 3.07 4.66
CA MET A 42 -3.85 1.85 4.90
C MET A 42 -5.29 2.22 5.26
N MET A 43 -6.25 1.42 4.81
CA MET A 43 -7.65 1.62 5.13
C MET A 43 -8.27 0.32 5.66
N GLU A 44 -9.08 0.45 6.69
CA GLU A 44 -9.94 -0.60 7.21
C GLU A 44 -11.04 -0.91 6.17
N ARG A 45 -11.07 -2.18 5.75
CA ARG A 45 -11.82 -2.59 4.54
C ARG A 45 -13.34 -2.49 4.67
N MET A 46 -13.88 -2.71 5.87
CA MET A 46 -15.34 -2.67 6.12
C MET A 46 -15.88 -1.25 6.24
N THR A 47 -15.12 -0.36 6.87
CA THR A 47 -15.59 0.99 7.25
C THR A 47 -15.04 2.07 6.32
N GLY A 48 -14.02 1.75 5.52
CA GLY A 48 -13.26 2.72 4.74
C GLY A 48 -12.40 3.67 5.57
N LYS A 49 -12.34 3.48 6.89
CA LYS A 49 -11.56 4.33 7.80
C LYS A 49 -10.07 4.18 7.52
N THR A 50 -9.36 5.29 7.46
CA THR A 50 -7.90 5.28 7.43
C THR A 50 -7.33 4.70 8.71
N MET A 51 -6.39 3.78 8.54
CA MET A 51 -5.60 3.13 9.58
C MET A 51 -4.22 3.78 9.62
N ASP A 52 -3.16 3.01 9.58
CA ASP A 52 -1.79 3.53 9.62
C ASP A 52 -1.30 3.92 8.23
N VAL A 53 -0.27 4.76 8.19
CA VAL A 53 0.42 5.13 6.95
C VAL A 53 1.82 4.55 6.97
N PHE A 54 2.20 3.87 5.91
CA PHE A 54 3.57 3.40 5.71
C PHE A 54 4.26 4.26 4.65
N VAL A 55 5.49 4.68 4.92
CA VAL A 55 6.30 5.46 3.99
C VAL A 55 7.63 4.77 3.76
N GLU A 56 7.97 4.59 2.50
CA GLU A 56 9.25 4.02 2.09
C GLU A 56 10.24 5.14 1.79
N VAL A 57 11.38 5.13 2.48
CA VAL A 57 12.47 6.10 2.37
C VAL A 57 13.74 5.43 1.86
N ALA A 58 14.72 6.23 1.43
CA ALA A 58 15.94 5.78 0.76
C ALA A 58 16.61 4.56 1.41
N ASP A 59 16.82 4.62 2.73
CA ASP A 59 17.56 3.59 3.46
C ASP A 59 17.06 3.51 4.92
N ALA A 60 17.67 2.63 5.73
CA ALA A 60 17.27 2.45 7.13
C ALA A 60 17.72 3.62 8.03
N ASP A 61 18.83 4.27 7.68
CA ASP A 61 19.39 5.38 8.46
C ASP A 61 18.58 6.66 8.27
N GLU A 62 18.06 6.89 7.07
CA GLU A 62 17.09 7.93 6.76
C GLU A 62 15.81 7.75 7.57
N ALA A 63 15.29 6.52 7.65
CA ALA A 63 14.11 6.22 8.48
C ALA A 63 14.37 6.55 9.96
N ARG A 64 15.52 6.12 10.50
CA ARG A 64 15.95 6.42 11.87
C ARG A 64 16.08 7.92 12.10
N HIS A 65 16.71 8.62 11.17
CA HIS A 65 16.91 10.07 11.26
C HIS A 65 15.59 10.82 11.34
N ILE A 66 14.63 10.49 10.47
CA ILE A 66 13.31 11.12 10.44
C ILE A 66 12.54 10.85 11.76
N VAL A 67 12.50 9.60 12.20
CA VAL A 67 11.82 9.20 13.46
C VAL A 67 12.45 9.89 14.66
N MET A 68 13.77 9.85 14.80
CA MET A 68 14.48 10.50 15.90
C MET A 68 14.31 12.02 15.90
N SER A 69 14.32 12.65 14.72
CA SER A 69 14.05 14.08 14.57
C SER A 69 12.62 14.44 14.99
N SER A 70 11.63 13.60 14.64
CA SER A 70 10.26 13.75 15.11
C SER A 70 10.16 13.64 16.63
N ASN A 71 10.77 12.61 17.23
CA ASN A 71 10.76 12.39 18.68
C ASN A 71 11.47 13.51 19.44
N ARG A 72 12.60 14.02 18.92
CA ARG A 72 13.29 15.18 19.50
C ARG A 72 12.43 16.43 19.46
N ARG A 73 11.66 16.65 18.39
CA ARG A 73 10.70 17.77 18.31
C ARG A 73 9.58 17.61 19.33
N ALA A 74 9.02 16.40 19.45
CA ALA A 74 8.00 16.08 20.44
C ALA A 74 8.47 16.35 21.88
N ALA A 75 9.70 15.95 22.21
CA ALA A 75 10.32 16.21 23.52
C ALA A 75 10.50 17.71 23.82
N ASN A 76 10.70 18.53 22.79
CA ASN A 76 10.80 19.99 22.90
C ASN A 76 9.43 20.69 22.79
N LEU A 77 8.37 20.04 23.28
CA LEU A 77 6.98 20.54 23.29
C LEU A 77 6.39 20.86 21.90
N ARG A 78 7.01 20.38 20.82
CA ARG A 78 6.45 20.47 19.47
C ARG A 78 5.84 19.13 19.08
N THR A 79 4.59 18.92 19.50
CA THR A 79 3.85 17.69 19.20
C THR A 79 3.66 17.51 17.69
N PRO A 80 4.03 16.34 17.12
CA PRO A 80 3.81 16.05 15.72
C PRO A 80 2.31 15.90 15.49
N LYS A 81 1.72 16.88 14.79
CA LYS A 81 0.30 16.88 14.44
C LYS A 81 0.11 16.75 12.93
N LEU A 82 -0.96 16.07 12.55
CA LEU A 82 -1.54 16.05 11.22
C LEU A 82 -2.99 16.53 11.36
N GLY A 83 -3.27 17.75 10.89
CA GLY A 83 -4.51 18.47 11.23
C GLY A 83 -4.65 18.59 12.76
N ASP A 84 -5.79 18.12 13.29
CA ASP A 84 -6.09 18.17 14.73
C ASP A 84 -5.60 16.93 15.50
N ARG A 85 -5.05 15.91 14.82
CA ARG A 85 -4.61 14.67 15.47
C ARG A 85 -3.12 14.71 15.80
N VAL A 86 -2.77 14.36 17.03
CA VAL A 86 -1.39 14.05 17.42
C VAL A 86 -1.06 12.66 16.89
N VAL A 87 0.02 12.55 16.11
CA VAL A 87 0.40 11.30 15.45
C VAL A 87 1.67 10.72 16.07
N SER A 88 1.81 9.40 16.05
CA SER A 88 3.07 8.73 16.42
C SER A 88 3.79 8.30 15.16
N MET A 89 5.13 8.36 15.18
CA MET A 89 5.98 7.94 14.09
C MET A 89 7.00 6.93 14.60
N GLU A 90 7.01 5.75 14.00
CA GLU A 90 7.79 4.61 14.44
C GLU A 90 8.55 3.99 13.26
N LEU A 91 9.67 3.35 13.56
CA LEU A 91 10.38 2.54 12.57
C LEU A 91 9.53 1.32 12.22
N SER A 92 9.53 0.95 10.95
CA SER A 92 8.86 -0.26 10.49
C SER A 92 9.74 -1.02 9.50
N THR A 93 9.39 -2.26 9.25
CA THR A 93 10.07 -3.11 8.27
C THR A 93 9.22 -3.33 7.03
N GLN A 94 9.85 -3.84 5.97
CA GLN A 94 9.13 -4.19 4.75
C GLN A 94 8.12 -5.32 5.02
N GLU A 95 8.48 -6.27 5.88
CA GLU A 95 7.65 -7.40 6.29
C GLU A 95 6.39 -6.96 7.02
N GLU A 96 6.51 -6.01 7.97
CA GLU A 96 5.36 -5.43 8.66
C GLU A 96 4.42 -4.72 7.70
N PHE A 97 4.98 -3.97 6.75
CA PHE A 97 4.21 -3.33 5.70
C PHE A 97 3.49 -4.35 4.82
N MET A 98 4.16 -5.41 4.37
CA MET A 98 3.55 -6.46 3.55
C MET A 98 2.47 -7.23 4.33
N GLY A 99 2.69 -7.50 5.62
CA GLY A 99 1.68 -8.08 6.51
C GLY A 99 0.45 -7.18 6.69
N ALA A 100 0.65 -5.86 6.77
CA ALA A 100 -0.46 -4.91 6.80
C ALA A 100 -1.20 -4.86 5.46
N LEU A 101 -0.45 -4.87 4.34
CA LEU A 101 -0.99 -4.83 2.98
C LEU A 101 -1.83 -6.08 2.66
N PHE A 102 -1.32 -7.25 3.02
CA PHE A 102 -1.92 -8.56 2.78
C PHE A 102 -2.41 -9.21 4.08
N SER A 103 -3.08 -8.46 4.94
CA SER A 103 -3.55 -8.93 6.27
C SER A 103 -4.48 -10.15 6.28
N LYS A 104 -5.01 -10.56 5.12
CA LYS A 104 -5.85 -11.76 4.94
C LYS A 104 -5.10 -12.95 4.35
N ALA A 105 -3.87 -12.78 3.90
CA ALA A 105 -2.96 -13.87 3.56
C ALA A 105 -2.56 -14.61 4.85
N LYS A 106 -3.43 -15.51 5.31
CA LYS A 106 -3.15 -16.39 6.47
C LYS A 106 -2.06 -17.39 6.11
N ASP A 107 -1.39 -17.91 7.14
CA ASP A 107 -0.32 -18.91 6.99
C ASP A 107 0.82 -18.44 6.07
N THR A 108 1.13 -17.14 6.10
CA THR A 108 2.21 -16.52 5.33
C THR A 108 3.13 -15.74 6.26
N THR A 109 4.43 -16.01 6.17
CA THR A 109 5.47 -15.17 6.76
C THR A 109 6.13 -14.34 5.66
N TRP A 110 6.60 -13.14 5.97
CA TRP A 110 7.22 -12.25 5.00
C TRP A 110 8.72 -12.16 5.29
N VAL A 111 9.54 -12.22 4.23
CA VAL A 111 10.97 -11.93 4.27
C VAL A 111 11.24 -10.88 3.18
N GLY A 112 11.45 -9.63 3.57
CA GLY A 112 11.36 -8.47 2.70
C GLY A 112 9.99 -8.39 2.04
N ALA A 113 9.98 -8.29 0.71
CA ALA A 113 8.75 -8.40 -0.07
C ALA A 113 8.24 -9.83 -0.21
N MET A 114 9.08 -10.85 0.01
CA MET A 114 8.84 -12.25 -0.39
C MET A 114 7.93 -13.01 0.59
N PRO A 115 6.76 -13.50 0.16
CA PRO A 115 5.91 -14.34 0.98
C PRO A 115 6.48 -15.76 1.04
N HIS A 116 6.62 -16.25 2.26
CA HIS A 116 6.92 -17.63 2.60
C HIS A 116 5.63 -18.25 3.11
N VAL A 117 4.96 -18.97 2.22
CA VAL A 117 3.73 -19.68 2.53
C VAL A 117 4.06 -20.91 3.35
N GLU A 118 3.54 -20.99 4.56
CA GLU A 118 3.61 -22.19 5.38
C GLU A 118 2.54 -23.16 4.89
N TYR A 119 2.96 -24.14 4.08
CA TYR A 119 2.08 -25.24 3.67
C TYR A 119 1.90 -26.24 4.80
N LYS A 120 0.72 -26.85 4.87
CA LYS A 120 0.41 -27.89 5.85
C LYS A 120 1.44 -29.02 5.79
N SER A 121 2.11 -29.26 6.90
CA SER A 121 2.52 -30.61 7.28
C SER A 121 2.21 -30.81 8.77
N GLU A 122 1.60 -31.95 9.11
CA GLU A 122 1.42 -32.38 10.51
C GLU A 122 2.75 -32.47 11.27
N GLU A 123 3.86 -32.60 10.53
CA GLU A 123 5.23 -32.68 11.05
C GLU A 123 5.76 -31.36 11.60
N VAL A 124 5.34 -30.20 11.06
CA VAL A 124 5.95 -28.90 11.39
C VAL A 124 5.28 -28.22 12.59
N ARG A 125 3.97 -28.37 12.80
CA ARG A 125 3.25 -27.85 13.98
C ARG A 125 2.10 -28.77 14.43
N PRO A 126 2.38 -29.80 15.24
CA PRO A 126 1.34 -30.65 15.81
C PRO A 126 0.37 -29.82 16.67
N GLY A 127 -0.94 -29.97 16.43
CA GLY A 127 -2.00 -29.37 17.27
C GLY A 127 -2.42 -27.94 16.93
N VAL A 128 -1.84 -27.29 15.92
CA VAL A 128 -2.28 -25.95 15.47
C VAL A 128 -3.25 -26.09 14.30
N TRP A 129 -4.52 -25.71 14.52
CA TRP A 129 -5.51 -25.64 13.45
C TRP A 129 -5.22 -24.46 12.52
N THR A 130 -4.83 -24.74 11.28
CA THR A 130 -4.66 -23.75 10.21
C THR A 130 -5.69 -23.94 9.10
N GLN A 131 -6.23 -22.85 8.56
CA GLN A 131 -7.17 -22.89 7.44
C GLN A 131 -6.47 -23.11 6.08
N GLY A 132 -5.13 -23.06 6.08
CA GLY A 132 -4.27 -23.10 4.91
C GLY A 132 -4.21 -21.75 4.21
N PHE A 133 -3.10 -21.47 3.52
CA PHE A 133 -3.01 -20.34 2.60
C PHE A 133 -4.03 -20.52 1.46
N ARG A 134 -4.89 -19.51 1.25
CA ARG A 134 -5.98 -19.53 0.25
C ARG A 134 -5.80 -18.49 -0.87
N GLY A 135 -4.60 -17.94 -0.99
CA GLY A 135 -4.30 -16.81 -1.87
C GLY A 135 -3.99 -15.54 -1.08
N PHE A 136 -3.35 -14.58 -1.75
CA PHE A 136 -3.04 -13.28 -1.16
C PHE A 136 -4.27 -12.40 -0.99
N LEU A 137 -5.35 -12.74 -1.70
CA LEU A 137 -6.60 -11.99 -1.80
C LEU A 137 -7.77 -12.97 -1.77
N GLN A 138 -8.84 -12.61 -1.05
CA GLN A 138 -10.10 -13.35 -1.10
C GLN A 138 -10.99 -12.87 -2.25
N PRO A 139 -11.93 -13.69 -2.76
CA PRO A 139 -12.85 -13.29 -3.85
C PRO A 139 -13.64 -12.00 -3.57
N ASP A 140 -14.03 -11.77 -2.32
CA ASP A 140 -14.72 -10.54 -1.91
C ASP A 140 -13.77 -9.31 -1.90
N GLU A 141 -12.47 -9.54 -1.69
CA GLU A 141 -11.44 -8.49 -1.78
C GLU A 141 -11.21 -8.08 -3.23
N ILE A 142 -11.28 -9.02 -4.19
CA ILE A 142 -11.22 -8.79 -5.65
C ILE A 142 -12.34 -7.87 -6.14
N ASN A 143 -13.49 -7.82 -5.46
CA ASN A 143 -14.55 -6.86 -5.78
C ASN A 143 -14.30 -5.47 -5.15
N MET A 144 -13.52 -5.38 -4.07
CA MET A 144 -13.06 -4.11 -3.46
C MET A 144 -11.74 -3.56 -4.07
N PHE A 145 -11.23 -4.17 -5.15
CA PHE A 145 -9.93 -3.90 -5.79
C PHE A 145 -9.71 -2.49 -6.35
N VAL A 146 -10.72 -1.63 -6.31
CA VAL A 146 -10.64 -0.20 -6.63
C VAL A 146 -9.51 0.50 -5.85
N LYS A 147 -9.07 -0.05 -4.70
CA LYS A 147 -7.92 0.48 -3.93
C LYS A 147 -6.58 -0.18 -4.30
N PHE A 148 -6.58 -1.44 -4.76
CA PHE A 148 -5.36 -2.18 -5.09
C PHE A 148 -4.70 -1.76 -6.41
N ALA A 149 -5.49 -1.27 -7.36
CA ALA A 149 -4.96 -0.81 -8.64
C ALA A 149 -4.07 0.45 -8.53
N THR A 150 -3.94 1.04 -7.32
CA THR A 150 -2.90 2.04 -7.01
C THR A 150 -1.52 1.44 -6.68
N SER A 151 -1.40 0.11 -6.47
CA SER A 151 -0.12 -0.57 -6.20
C SER A 151 -0.03 -1.99 -6.80
N PRO A 152 -0.42 -2.22 -8.07
CA PRO A 152 -0.31 -3.54 -8.71
C PRO A 152 1.15 -4.04 -8.76
N LEU A 153 2.13 -3.14 -8.76
CA LEU A 153 3.56 -3.49 -8.69
C LEU A 153 3.99 -4.21 -7.41
N ARG A 154 3.22 -4.07 -6.32
CA ARG A 154 3.53 -4.70 -5.03
C ARG A 154 2.85 -6.05 -4.84
N TYR A 155 2.02 -6.47 -5.78
CA TYR A 155 1.55 -7.85 -5.81
C TYR A 155 2.78 -8.77 -6.06
N PRO A 156 2.88 -9.94 -5.40
CA PRO A 156 4.09 -10.76 -5.41
C PRO A 156 4.26 -11.52 -6.75
N TRP A 157 4.44 -10.79 -7.85
CA TRP A 157 4.52 -11.30 -9.22
C TRP A 157 5.67 -12.26 -9.46
N TYR A 158 6.75 -12.13 -8.68
CA TYR A 158 7.90 -13.04 -8.72
C TYR A 158 7.56 -14.42 -8.15
N ALA A 159 6.51 -14.57 -7.32
CA ALA A 159 6.05 -15.84 -6.78
C ALA A 159 4.99 -16.46 -7.71
N CYS A 160 5.32 -16.56 -8.99
CA CYS A 160 4.37 -16.88 -10.06
C CYS A 160 3.66 -18.24 -9.88
N GLN A 161 4.29 -19.18 -9.17
CA GLN A 161 3.76 -20.49 -8.78
C GLN A 161 2.62 -20.40 -7.73
N HIS A 162 2.47 -19.26 -7.07
CA HIS A 162 1.45 -18.99 -6.05
C HIS A 162 0.43 -17.93 -6.50
N VAL A 163 0.50 -17.52 -7.78
CA VAL A 163 -0.42 -16.56 -8.40
C VAL A 163 -1.25 -17.28 -9.45
N PHE A 164 -2.52 -17.48 -9.18
CA PHE A 164 -3.43 -18.18 -10.07
C PHE A 164 -3.76 -17.35 -11.32
N LEU A 165 -3.97 -18.01 -12.46
CA LEU A 165 -4.27 -17.35 -13.73
C LEU A 165 -5.55 -16.50 -13.69
N ASN A 166 -6.56 -16.97 -12.96
CA ASN A 166 -7.80 -16.23 -12.73
C ASN A 166 -7.54 -14.95 -11.91
N GLU A 167 -6.69 -14.99 -10.88
CA GLU A 167 -6.28 -13.80 -10.14
C GLU A 167 -5.63 -12.79 -11.08
N ARG A 168 -4.69 -13.20 -11.94
CA ARG A 168 -4.04 -12.27 -12.89
C ARG A 168 -5.04 -11.60 -13.83
N LYS A 169 -5.98 -12.38 -14.36
CA LYS A 169 -7.03 -11.87 -15.25
C LYS A 169 -7.92 -10.86 -14.52
N LEU A 170 -8.41 -11.22 -13.33
CA LEU A 170 -9.27 -10.36 -12.51
C LEU A 170 -8.55 -9.08 -12.06
N LEU A 171 -7.26 -9.17 -11.72
CA LEU A 171 -6.41 -8.03 -11.39
C LEU A 171 -6.32 -7.03 -12.55
N CYS A 172 -6.09 -7.53 -13.77
CA CYS A 172 -6.05 -6.71 -14.97
C CYS A 172 -7.42 -6.10 -15.29
N GLU A 173 -8.49 -6.89 -15.26
CA GLU A 173 -9.86 -6.41 -15.50
C GLU A 173 -10.28 -5.34 -14.49
N ALA A 174 -10.04 -5.58 -13.20
CA ALA A 174 -10.34 -4.62 -12.14
C ALA A 174 -9.52 -3.33 -12.27
N THR A 175 -8.24 -3.43 -12.66
CA THR A 175 -7.39 -2.26 -12.93
C THR A 175 -7.92 -1.45 -14.11
N ASN A 176 -8.34 -2.11 -15.18
CA ASN A 176 -8.93 -1.45 -16.35
C ASN A 176 -10.27 -0.78 -16.03
N VAL A 177 -11.13 -1.44 -15.24
CA VAL A 177 -12.37 -0.84 -14.75
C VAL A 177 -12.05 0.38 -13.89
N LEU A 178 -11.08 0.30 -12.96
CA LEU A 178 -10.69 1.43 -12.13
C LEU A 178 -10.22 2.63 -12.98
N ILE A 179 -9.32 2.40 -13.94
CA ILE A 179 -8.81 3.46 -14.83
C ILE A 179 -9.97 4.13 -15.56
N LYS A 180 -10.88 3.33 -16.13
CA LYS A 180 -12.05 3.84 -16.86
C LYS A 180 -12.97 4.65 -15.95
N THR A 181 -13.33 4.12 -14.78
CA THR A 181 -14.21 4.79 -13.82
C THR A 181 -13.58 6.09 -13.32
N LEU A 182 -12.29 6.06 -12.95
CA LEU A 182 -11.58 7.24 -12.47
C LEU A 182 -11.47 8.32 -13.56
N ALA A 183 -11.18 7.94 -14.81
CA ALA A 183 -11.16 8.86 -15.95
C ALA A 183 -12.56 9.48 -16.21
N GLN A 184 -13.61 8.68 -16.15
CA GLN A 184 -14.99 9.16 -16.32
C GLN A 184 -15.40 10.11 -15.19
N THR A 185 -15.08 9.79 -13.94
CA THR A 185 -15.37 10.64 -12.77
C THR A 185 -14.63 11.98 -12.84
N LEU A 186 -13.37 11.98 -13.30
CA LEU A 186 -12.57 13.20 -13.45
C LEU A 186 -13.05 14.06 -14.63
N ASN A 187 -13.39 13.45 -15.77
CA ASN A 187 -13.85 14.16 -16.97
C ASN A 187 -15.32 14.65 -16.85
N GLY A 188 -16.13 14.01 -16.00
CA GLY A 188 -17.56 14.29 -15.87
C GLY A 188 -17.92 15.59 -15.13
N GLY A 189 -16.96 16.28 -14.49
CA GLY A 189 -17.11 17.66 -14.01
C GLY A 189 -18.29 17.97 -13.06
N GLY A 190 -18.93 16.95 -12.47
CA GLY A 190 -20.13 17.11 -11.64
C GLY A 190 -19.83 17.22 -10.14
N ARG A 191 -20.58 18.09 -9.45
CA ARG A 191 -20.45 18.43 -8.02
C ARG A 191 -20.24 17.19 -7.12
N ALA A 192 -19.24 17.28 -6.24
CA ALA A 192 -18.79 16.27 -5.26
C ALA A 192 -17.78 15.20 -5.75
N CYS A 193 -16.82 15.57 -6.60
CA CYS A 193 -15.59 14.76 -6.71
C CYS A 193 -14.81 14.85 -5.39
N PRO A 194 -14.55 13.73 -4.68
CA PRO A 194 -13.77 13.75 -3.46
C PRO A 194 -12.36 14.32 -3.72
N PRO A 195 -11.79 15.14 -2.83
CA PRO A 195 -10.50 15.80 -3.05
C PRO A 195 -9.34 14.80 -3.26
N GLN A 196 -9.50 13.57 -2.78
CA GLN A 196 -8.55 12.48 -3.00
C GLN A 196 -8.53 11.93 -4.44
N LEU A 197 -9.57 12.15 -5.26
CA LEU A 197 -9.62 11.68 -6.65
C LEU A 197 -9.06 12.78 -7.57
N THR A 198 -7.86 12.55 -8.10
CA THR A 198 -7.12 13.54 -8.90
C THR A 198 -6.63 12.94 -10.21
N HIS A 199 -6.36 13.79 -11.22
CA HIS A 199 -5.69 13.35 -12.45
C HIS A 199 -4.30 12.74 -12.18
N ALA A 200 -3.62 13.18 -11.11
CA ALA A 200 -2.38 12.55 -10.66
C ALA A 200 -2.59 11.10 -10.24
N LEU A 201 -3.65 10.81 -9.46
CA LEU A 201 -4.03 9.44 -9.10
C LEU A 201 -4.34 8.59 -10.33
N LEU A 202 -5.00 9.14 -11.35
CA LEU A 202 -5.25 8.43 -12.60
C LEU A 202 -3.95 8.05 -13.32
N GLN A 203 -3.02 8.99 -13.43
CA GLN A 203 -1.72 8.75 -14.04
C GLN A 203 -0.91 7.70 -13.28
N GLU A 204 -0.94 7.71 -11.93
CA GLU A 204 -0.31 6.69 -11.09
C GLU A 204 -0.83 5.29 -11.41
N VAL A 205 -2.16 5.14 -11.42
CA VAL A 205 -2.81 3.84 -11.66
C VAL A 205 -2.49 3.32 -13.07
N VAL A 206 -2.54 4.20 -14.08
CA VAL A 206 -2.17 3.85 -15.47
C VAL A 206 -0.71 3.42 -15.55
N LEU A 207 0.22 4.21 -14.99
CA LEU A 207 1.64 3.87 -15.04
C LEU A 207 1.94 2.55 -14.32
N ALA A 208 1.30 2.32 -13.17
CA ALA A 208 1.45 1.08 -12.42
C ALA A 208 0.89 -0.13 -13.19
N ALA A 209 -0.20 0.04 -13.94
CA ALA A 209 -0.74 -1.00 -14.83
C ALA A 209 0.23 -1.32 -15.98
N MET A 210 0.77 -0.29 -16.65
CA MET A 210 1.69 -0.43 -17.78
C MET A 210 3.02 -1.08 -17.38
N THR A 211 3.50 -0.80 -16.17
CA THR A 211 4.77 -1.33 -15.65
C THR A 211 4.60 -2.66 -14.89
N CYS A 212 3.38 -3.16 -14.77
CA CYS A 212 3.08 -4.40 -14.04
C CYS A 212 3.71 -5.62 -14.74
N ALA A 213 4.61 -6.32 -14.05
CA ALA A 213 5.22 -7.57 -14.54
C ALA A 213 4.19 -8.71 -14.68
N GLY A 214 3.08 -8.63 -13.97
CA GLY A 214 1.99 -9.61 -14.03
C GLY A 214 1.07 -9.49 -15.23
N PHE A 215 1.09 -8.36 -15.93
CA PHE A 215 0.24 -8.10 -17.10
C PHE A 215 1.04 -8.36 -18.37
N ASN A 216 0.44 -9.09 -19.31
CA ASN A 216 1.06 -9.33 -20.60
C ASN A 216 0.90 -8.12 -21.55
N GLU A 217 1.63 -8.10 -22.66
CA GLU A 217 1.59 -6.99 -23.62
C GLU A 217 0.19 -6.73 -24.19
N ARG A 218 -0.64 -7.77 -24.38
CA ARG A 218 -2.03 -7.61 -24.81
C ARG A 218 -2.94 -6.97 -23.76
N GLN A 219 -2.59 -7.12 -22.47
CA GLN A 219 -3.31 -6.51 -21.35
C GLN A 219 -2.87 -5.07 -21.08
N LYS A 220 -1.70 -4.68 -21.60
CA LYS A 220 -1.13 -3.32 -21.48
C LYS A 220 -1.44 -2.43 -22.69
N ALA A 221 -1.71 -3.02 -23.86
CA ALA A 221 -2.10 -2.33 -25.09
C ALA A 221 -3.55 -1.82 -25.02
#